data_AF-A0AAJ2AY77-F1
#
_entry.id   AF-A0AAJ2AY77-F1
#
_cell.length_a   1.000
_cell.length_b   1.000
_cell.length_c   1.000
_cell.angle_alpha   90.00
_cell.angle_beta   90.00
_cell.angle_gamma   90.00
#
_symmetry.space_group_name_H-M   'P 1'
#
loop_
_entity.id
_entity.type
_entity.pdbx_description
1 polymer ?
#
loop_
_entity_poly.entity_id
_entity_poly.type
_entity_poly.pdbx_seq_one_letter_code
_entity_poly.pdbx_strand_id
1 'polypeptide(L)'
;MRAAERGANIGGLTTSLLRLLDRYGTVELQAAVEDAPRAGSARTNTVRTALERRRAARGAPPPVVINLPEHVRRKDAPVQPHRLDTYDQLAREEGDDLDHD
;
A
#
# COMPACT_ATOMS: atom_id res chain seq x y z
N MET A 1 -6.17 31.06 -22.70
CA MET A 1 -6.04 29.59 -22.73
C MET A 1 -6.99 29.00 -21.67
N ARG A 2 -8.30 28.88 -21.95
CA ARG A 2 -9.33 28.56 -20.93
C ARG A 2 -10.51 27.70 -21.43
N ALA A 3 -10.26 26.74 -22.32
CA ALA A 3 -11.34 25.89 -22.87
C ALA A 3 -11.17 24.36 -22.63
N ALA A 4 -9.98 23.88 -22.24
CA ALA A 4 -9.78 22.48 -21.80
C ALA A 4 -9.97 22.28 -20.28
N GLU A 5 -10.20 23.36 -19.53
CA GLU A 5 -10.17 23.41 -18.05
C GLU A 5 -11.41 22.85 -17.35
N ARG A 6 -12.51 22.55 -18.06
CA ARG A 6 -13.74 21.99 -17.46
C ARG A 6 -14.05 20.54 -17.80
N GLY A 7 -13.42 19.98 -18.84
CA GLY A 7 -13.63 18.58 -19.27
C GLY A 7 -12.49 17.64 -18.86
N ALA A 8 -11.24 18.09 -18.96
CA ALA A 8 -10.06 17.26 -18.64
C ALA A 8 -9.88 17.02 -17.12
N ASN A 9 -10.51 17.81 -16.25
CA ASN A 9 -10.30 17.71 -14.81
C ASN A 9 -11.20 16.67 -14.12
N ILE A 10 -12.35 16.29 -14.70
CA ILE A 10 -13.24 15.30 -14.05
C ILE A 10 -12.64 13.90 -14.16
N GLY A 11 -12.11 13.53 -15.32
CA GLY A 11 -11.40 12.25 -15.49
C GLY A 11 -10.18 12.13 -14.58
N GLY A 12 -9.38 13.19 -14.46
CA GLY A 12 -8.24 13.23 -13.54
C GLY A 12 -8.66 13.21 -12.06
N LEU A 13 -9.74 13.90 -11.71
CA LEU A 13 -10.29 13.95 -10.36
C LEU A 13 -10.88 12.59 -9.95
N THR A 14 -11.69 11.97 -10.79
CA THR A 14 -12.27 10.64 -10.57
C THR A 14 -11.17 9.58 -10.47
N THR A 15 -10.18 9.59 -11.38
CA THR A 15 -9.01 8.71 -11.30
C THR A 15 -8.26 8.89 -9.98
N SER A 16 -8.10 10.14 -9.52
CA SER A 16 -7.42 10.40 -8.25
C SER A 16 -8.24 9.95 -7.04
N LEU A 17 -9.56 10.10 -7.08
CA LEU A 17 -10.46 9.62 -6.03
C LEU A 17 -10.52 8.09 -5.99
N LEU A 18 -10.53 7.41 -7.15
CA LEU A 18 -10.45 5.95 -7.23
C LEU A 18 -9.14 5.43 -6.62
N ARG A 19 -8.00 6.08 -6.90
CA ARG A 19 -6.73 5.72 -6.25
C ARG A 19 -6.75 5.92 -4.73
N LEU A 20 -7.47 6.92 -4.23
CA LEU A 20 -7.65 7.11 -2.79
C LEU A 20 -8.61 6.07 -2.21
N LEU A 21 -9.65 5.69 -2.96
CA LEU A 21 -10.57 4.61 -2.61
C LEU A 21 -9.82 3.28 -2.47
N ASP A 22 -9.02 2.91 -3.46
CA ASP A 22 -8.23 1.68 -3.47
C ASP A 22 -7.26 1.61 -2.28
N ARG A 23 -6.80 2.77 -1.80
CA ARG A 23 -5.77 2.88 -0.77
C ARG A 23 -6.31 2.95 0.65
N TYR A 24 -7.42 3.67 0.87
CA TYR A 24 -7.97 3.93 2.20
C TYR A 24 -9.31 3.23 2.46
N GLY A 25 -9.97 2.73 1.41
CA GLY A 25 -11.28 2.11 1.50
C GLY A 25 -12.44 3.10 1.53
N THR A 26 -13.64 2.56 1.36
CA THR A 26 -14.88 3.32 1.14
C THR A 26 -15.29 4.16 2.35
N VAL A 27 -15.18 3.59 3.56
CA VAL A 27 -15.57 4.23 4.83
C VAL A 27 -14.74 5.49 5.07
N GLU A 28 -13.43 5.40 4.88
CA GLU A 28 -12.53 6.53 5.10
C GLU A 28 -12.66 7.60 4.03
N LEU A 29 -12.85 7.20 2.77
CA LEU A 29 -13.05 8.15 1.69
C LEU A 29 -14.35 8.94 1.86
N GLN A 30 -15.45 8.27 2.24
CA GLN A 30 -16.72 8.95 2.47
C GLN A 30 -16.60 10.01 3.57
N ALA A 31 -16.07 9.62 4.74
CA ALA A 31 -15.90 10.54 5.85
C ALA A 31 -14.97 11.71 5.51
N ALA A 32 -13.88 11.45 4.76
CA ALA A 32 -12.98 12.52 4.32
C ALA A 32 -13.60 13.47 3.27
N VAL A 33 -14.54 12.98 2.45
CA VAL A 33 -15.31 13.81 1.52
C VAL A 33 -16.33 14.69 2.26
N GLU A 34 -16.96 14.16 3.30
CA GLU A 34 -17.87 14.90 4.19
C GLU A 34 -17.11 15.96 5.01
N ASP A 35 -15.90 15.65 5.48
CA ASP A 35 -15.01 16.55 6.22
C ASP A 35 -14.37 17.65 5.33
N ALA A 36 -14.38 17.49 4.00
CA ALA A 36 -13.72 18.42 3.07
C ALA A 36 -14.56 19.70 2.86
N PRO A 37 -14.07 20.90 3.23
CA PRO A 37 -14.80 22.15 2.99
C PRO A 37 -15.01 22.42 1.48
N ARG A 38 -16.16 23.01 1.12
CA ARG A 38 -16.53 23.38 -0.27
C ARG A 38 -15.65 24.52 -0.84
N ALA A 39 -14.38 24.26 -1.15
CA ALA A 39 -13.50 25.21 -1.85
C ALA A 39 -13.15 24.71 -3.27
N GLY A 40 -13.47 25.53 -4.27
CA GLY A 40 -13.62 25.15 -5.69
C GLY A 40 -12.38 24.76 -6.51
N SER A 41 -11.18 24.64 -5.94
CA SER A 41 -10.00 24.23 -6.72
C SER A 41 -8.96 23.38 -5.95
N ALA A 42 -9.33 22.83 -4.79
CA ALA A 42 -8.47 21.96 -3.99
C ALA A 42 -9.10 20.59 -3.66
N ARG A 43 -10.26 20.24 -4.22
CA ARG A 43 -11.12 19.12 -3.78
C ARG A 43 -10.37 17.80 -3.52
N THR A 44 -9.55 17.32 -4.45
CA THR A 44 -8.78 16.06 -4.26
C THR A 44 -7.70 16.19 -3.19
N ASN A 45 -7.00 17.33 -3.13
CA ASN A 45 -5.97 17.56 -2.13
C ASN A 45 -6.59 17.74 -0.73
N THR A 46 -7.74 18.41 -0.63
CA THR A 46 -8.51 18.54 0.61
C THR A 46 -8.95 17.18 1.15
N VAL A 47 -9.51 16.32 0.29
CA VAL A 47 -9.88 14.94 0.66
C VAL A 47 -8.65 14.14 1.09
N ARG A 48 -7.52 14.28 0.39
CA ARG A 48 -6.25 13.63 0.79
C ARG A 48 -5.77 14.09 2.17
N THR A 49 -5.81 15.40 2.45
CA THR A 49 -5.42 15.94 3.76
C THR A 49 -6.36 15.46 4.87
N ALA A 50 -7.67 15.39 4.61
CA ALA A 50 -8.64 14.86 5.56
C ALA A 50 -8.39 13.36 5.83
N LEU A 51 -8.15 12.54 4.79
CA LEU A 51 -7.77 11.13 4.92
C LEU A 51 -6.52 10.95 5.78
N GLU A 52 -5.49 11.76 5.55
CA GLU A 52 -4.22 11.65 6.26
C GLU A 52 -4.37 12.03 7.73
N ARG A 53 -5.15 13.08 8.04
CA ARG A 53 -5.47 13.47 9.41
C ARG A 53 -6.21 12.35 10.15
N ARG A 54 -7.19 11.72 9.52
CA ARG A 54 -7.98 10.61 10.09
C ARG A 54 -7.12 9.37 10.32
N ARG A 55 -6.26 9.03 9.36
CA ARG A 55 -5.27 7.94 9.47
C ARG A 55 -4.35 8.17 10.67
N ALA A 56 -3.76 9.36 10.79
CA ALA A 56 -2.87 9.72 11.88
C ALA A 56 -3.58 9.64 13.24
N ALA A 57 -4.83 10.11 13.34
CA ALA A 57 -5.63 10.04 14.57
C ALA A 57 -5.90 8.60 15.04
N ARG A 58 -5.93 7.62 14.12
CA ARG A 58 -6.07 6.19 14.45
C ARG A 58 -4.74 5.47 14.68
N GLY A 59 -3.60 6.16 14.55
CA GLY A 59 -2.28 5.54 14.64
C GLY A 59 -1.99 4.50 13.54
N ALA A 60 -2.74 4.50 12.44
CA ALA A 60 -2.56 3.54 11.36
C ALA A 60 -1.24 3.83 10.61
N PRO A 61 -0.46 2.82 10.17
CA PRO A 61 0.78 3.02 9.41
C PRO A 61 0.50 3.65 8.03
N PRO A 62 1.51 4.27 7.37
CA PRO A 62 1.31 4.90 6.07
C PRO A 62 0.80 3.87 5.08
N PRO A 63 -0.21 4.18 4.25
CA PRO A 63 -0.70 3.23 3.29
C PRO A 63 0.35 3.03 2.19
N VAL A 64 1.09 1.93 2.32
CA VAL A 64 2.06 1.47 1.33
C VAL A 64 1.28 0.71 0.26
N VAL A 65 1.22 1.27 -0.95
CA VAL A 65 0.65 0.54 -2.09
C VAL A 65 1.68 -0.50 -2.53
N ILE A 66 1.42 -1.76 -2.22
CA ILE A 66 2.21 -2.87 -2.78
C ILE A 66 1.65 -3.19 -4.15
N ASN A 67 2.24 -2.60 -5.19
CA ASN A 67 1.84 -2.85 -6.58
C ASN A 67 2.50 -4.15 -7.08
N LEU A 68 1.95 -5.29 -6.65
CA LEU A 68 2.39 -6.60 -7.11
C LEU A 68 1.71 -6.93 -8.44
N PRO A 69 2.47 -7.31 -9.48
CA PRO A 69 1.89 -7.89 -10.68
C PRO A 69 1.01 -9.10 -10.35
N GLU A 70 -0.03 -9.33 -11.15
CA GLU A 70 -1.00 -10.41 -10.90
C GLU A 70 -0.33 -11.80 -10.76
N HIS A 71 0.72 -12.06 -11.54
CA HIS A 71 1.47 -13.32 -11.45
C HIS A 71 2.23 -13.49 -10.12
N VAL A 72 2.54 -12.40 -9.41
CA VAL A 72 3.17 -12.43 -8.08
C VAL A 72 2.10 -12.56 -7.00
N ARG A 73 0.97 -11.83 -7.12
CA ARG A 73 -0.18 -12.00 -6.22
C ARG A 73 -0.69 -13.43 -6.19
N ARG A 74 -0.71 -14.12 -7.35
CA ARG A 74 -1.08 -15.53 -7.43
C ARG A 74 -0.11 -16.48 -6.69
N LYS A 75 1.13 -16.05 -6.47
CA LYS A 75 2.12 -16.81 -5.68
C LYS A 75 2.04 -16.53 -4.18
N ASP A 76 1.14 -15.64 -3.75
CA ASP A 76 0.82 -15.38 -2.34
C ASP A 76 -0.05 -16.53 -1.79
N ALA A 77 0.56 -17.71 -1.74
CA ALA A 77 -0.03 -18.94 -1.22
C ALA A 77 0.88 -19.49 -0.12
N PRO A 78 0.32 -20.18 0.90
CA PRO A 78 1.12 -20.84 1.92
C PRO A 78 2.17 -21.76 1.28
N VAL A 79 3.45 -21.47 1.49
CA VAL A 79 4.55 -22.32 1.03
C VAL A 79 4.59 -23.55 1.92
N GLN A 80 4.64 -24.74 1.32
CA GLN A 80 4.86 -25.97 2.07
C GLN A 80 6.25 -25.92 2.71
N PRO A 81 6.37 -25.95 4.05
CA PRO A 81 7.67 -25.98 4.69
C PRO A 81 8.38 -27.30 4.36
N HIS A 82 9.64 -27.22 3.94
CA HIS A 82 10.51 -28.39 3.79
C HIS A 82 11.17 -28.73 5.12
N ARG A 83 11.48 -30.01 5.33
CA ARG A 83 12.28 -30.44 6.49
C ARG A 83 13.67 -29.82 6.38
N LEU A 84 14.15 -29.25 7.48
CA LEU A 84 15.44 -28.55 7.55
C LEU A 84 16.56 -29.43 8.12
N ASP A 85 16.30 -30.71 8.38
CA ASP A 85 17.26 -31.68 8.94
C ASP A 85 18.52 -31.87 8.07
N THR A 86 18.44 -31.61 6.76
CA THR A 86 19.62 -31.57 5.88
C THR A 86 20.58 -30.42 6.24
N TYR A 87 20.08 -29.29 6.75
CA TYR A 87 20.94 -28.18 7.19
C TYR A 87 21.75 -28.51 8.44
N ASP A 88 21.29 -29.47 9.27
CA ASP A 88 22.05 -29.92 10.43
C ASP A 88 23.39 -30.57 10.02
N GLN A 89 23.56 -30.95 8.76
CA GLN A 89 24.83 -31.50 8.24
C GLN A 89 25.87 -30.40 8.03
N LEU A 90 25.45 -29.21 7.57
CA LEU A 90 26.35 -28.06 7.38
C LEU A 90 26.96 -27.57 8.70
N ALA A 91 26.20 -27.66 9.80
CA ALA A 91 26.69 -27.33 11.14
C ALA A 91 27.66 -28.39 11.71
N ARG A 92 27.71 -29.59 11.13
CA ARG A 92 28.63 -30.67 11.56
C ARG A 92 29.94 -30.63 10.79
N GLU A 93 29.93 -30.21 9.52
CA GLU A 93 31.15 -30.09 8.70
C GLU A 93 32.09 -28.97 9.19
N GLU A 94 31.57 -27.89 9.77
CA GLU A 94 32.42 -26.84 10.39
C GLU A 94 33.07 -27.26 11.74
N GLY A 95 32.59 -28.34 12.35
CA GLY A 95 33.11 -28.85 13.61
C GLY A 95 34.28 -29.85 13.48
N ASP A 96 34.46 -30.44 12.30
CA ASP A 96 35.45 -31.51 12.07
C ASP A 96 36.85 -30.98 11.70
N ASP A 97 36.99 -29.70 11.33
CA ASP A 97 38.28 -29.05 11.01
C ASP A 97 39.05 -28.56 12.27
N LEU A 98 38.47 -28.67 13.48
CA LEU A 98 39.08 -28.20 14.72
C LEU A 98 39.85 -29.28 15.52
N ASP A 99 39.83 -30.54 15.07
CA ASP A 99 40.38 -31.68 15.82
C ASP A 99 41.59 -32.37 15.14
N HIS A 100 42.37 -31.67 14.32
CA HIS A 100 43.66 -32.18 13.84
C HIS A 100 44.84 -31.67 14.68
N ASP A 101 45.20 -32.41 15.73
CA ASP A 101 46.49 -32.36 16.45
C ASP A 101 47.18 -33.75 16.39
#